data_AF-A0A7S4HPP8-F1
#
_entry.id   AF-A0A7S4HPP8-F1
#
_cell.length_a   1.000
_cell.length_b   1.000
_cell.length_c   1.000
_cell.angle_alpha   90.00
_cell.angle_beta   90.00
_cell.angle_gamma   90.00
#
_symmetry.space_group_name_H-M   'P 1'
#
loop_
_entity.id
_entity.type
_entity.pdbx_description
1 polymer ?
#
loop_
_entity_poly.entity_id
_entity_poly.type
_entity_poly.pdbx_seq_one_letter_code
_entity_poly.pdbx_strand_id
1 'polypeptide(L)'
;FSEGNHSGSELFDGLRLSSFDCLQGDTRNVCPQCNRKRKYFCYDCFVVTVPQAEKVPSVSLPCELVIFRHPHEARSKSTAIHAKILSPDVQFHTYPDLPDLNTKGTYVLFPSEGALSLDE
;
A
#
# COMPACT_ATOMS: atom_id res chain seq x y z
N PHE A 1 27.58 25.52 0.50
CA PHE A 1 26.36 24.70 0.54
C PHE A 1 25.55 25.16 1.74
N SER A 2 24.65 26.10 1.51
CA SER A 2 23.73 26.62 2.52
C SER A 2 22.63 25.60 2.74
N GLU A 3 22.55 25.04 3.95
CA GLU A 3 21.47 24.16 4.38
C GLU A 3 20.17 24.98 4.45
N GLY A 4 19.39 24.93 3.37
CA GLY A 4 18.04 25.49 3.33
C GLY A 4 17.12 24.61 4.16
N ASN A 5 16.66 25.14 5.28
CA ASN A 5 15.62 24.54 6.11
C ASN A 5 14.27 24.68 5.38
N HIS A 6 14.05 23.88 4.33
CA HIS A 6 12.76 23.83 3.64
C HIS A 6 11.74 23.15 4.56
N SER A 7 10.71 23.90 4.97
CA SER A 7 9.53 23.29 5.60
C SER A 7 8.93 22.29 4.62
N GLY A 8 8.71 21.05 5.03
CA GLY A 8 8.23 19.95 4.17
C GLY A 8 6.88 20.19 3.47
N SER A 9 6.26 21.36 3.62
CA SER A 9 5.08 21.81 2.88
C SER A 9 5.39 22.05 1.40
N GLU A 10 6.53 22.65 1.05
CA GLU A 10 6.83 23.10 -0.32
C GLU A 10 6.88 21.95 -1.34
N LEU A 11 7.23 20.73 -0.90
CA LEU A 11 7.30 19.54 -1.76
C LEU A 11 5.91 19.12 -2.28
N PHE A 12 4.84 19.45 -1.56
CA PHE A 12 3.50 18.94 -1.81
C PHE A 12 2.49 20.03 -2.20
N ASP A 13 2.88 21.31 -2.22
CA ASP A 13 1.98 22.44 -2.46
C ASP A 13 1.29 22.40 -3.84
N GLY A 14 1.89 21.72 -4.83
CA GLY A 14 1.28 21.51 -6.15
C GLY A 14 0.33 20.31 -6.25
N LEU A 15 0.28 19.45 -5.22
CA LEU A 15 -0.53 18.24 -5.24
C LEU A 15 -1.94 18.54 -4.72
N ARG A 16 -2.96 18.08 -5.45
CA ARG A 16 -4.38 18.17 -5.04
C ARG A 16 -4.71 17.08 -4.01
N LEU A 17 -4.04 17.09 -2.87
CA LEU A 17 -4.25 16.13 -1.79
C LEU A 17 -5.49 16.51 -0.98
N SER A 18 -6.34 15.52 -0.71
CA SER A 18 -7.40 15.68 0.29
C SER A 18 -6.80 15.89 1.68
N SER A 19 -7.50 16.68 2.52
CA SER A 19 -7.09 16.84 3.92
C SER A 19 -7.07 15.49 4.66
N PHE A 20 -6.05 15.29 5.51
CA PHE A 20 -5.93 14.14 6.41
C PHE A 20 -6.54 14.41 7.80
N ASP A 21 -7.29 15.50 7.97
CA ASP A 21 -7.91 15.87 9.26
C ASP A 21 -8.81 14.77 9.82
N CYS A 22 -9.40 13.94 8.96
CA CYS A 22 -10.19 12.79 9.39
C CYS A 22 -9.39 11.75 10.20
N LEU A 23 -8.07 11.78 10.14
CA LEU A 23 -7.18 10.90 10.90
C LEU A 23 -6.63 11.57 12.17
N GLN A 24 -6.90 12.86 12.39
CA GLN A 24 -6.41 13.59 13.55
C GLN A 24 -7.11 13.12 14.83
N GLY A 25 -6.33 12.90 15.88
CA GLY A 25 -6.83 12.40 17.17
C GLY A 25 -7.27 10.93 17.17
N ASP A 26 -7.19 10.22 16.04
CA ASP A 26 -7.51 8.80 15.99
C ASP A 26 -6.52 7.95 16.81
N THR A 27 -7.04 6.90 17.42
CA THR A 27 -6.27 5.97 18.26
C THR A 27 -6.27 4.57 17.65
N ARG A 28 -5.82 3.56 18.39
CA ARG A 28 -5.84 2.19 17.87
C ARG A 28 -7.26 1.60 17.93
N ASN A 29 -7.81 1.29 16.77
CA ASN A 29 -9.08 0.62 16.58
C ASN A 29 -8.93 -0.91 16.53
N VAL A 30 -10.01 -1.64 16.83
CA VAL A 30 -10.04 -3.11 16.77
C VAL A 30 -10.43 -3.56 15.37
N CYS A 31 -9.65 -4.44 14.75
CA CYS A 31 -10.00 -5.00 13.45
C CYS A 31 -11.26 -5.89 13.58
N PRO A 32 -12.31 -5.67 12.76
CA PRO A 32 -13.56 -6.44 12.86
C PRO A 32 -13.42 -7.91 12.41
N GLN A 33 -12.33 -8.24 11.72
CA GLN A 33 -12.09 -9.60 11.18
C GLN A 33 -11.25 -10.46 12.13
N CYS A 34 -10.22 -9.90 12.77
CA CYS A 34 -9.27 -10.67 13.59
C CYS A 34 -9.15 -10.18 15.04
N ASN A 35 -9.92 -9.17 15.45
CA ASN A 35 -9.94 -8.58 16.79
C ASN A 35 -8.61 -7.98 17.29
N ARG A 36 -7.59 -7.85 16.42
CA ARG A 36 -6.32 -7.21 16.77
C ARG A 36 -6.43 -5.69 16.72
N LYS A 37 -5.80 -5.00 17.68
CA LYS A 37 -5.70 -3.53 17.70
C LYS A 37 -4.73 -3.03 16.63
N ARG A 38 -5.17 -2.08 15.81
CA ARG A 38 -4.46 -1.49 14.66
C ARG A 38 -4.74 0.01 14.64
N LYS A 39 -3.85 0.83 14.05
CA LYS A 39 -4.09 2.28 13.98
C LYS A 39 -5.12 2.58 12.89
N TYR A 40 -4.68 2.54 11.63
CA TYR A 40 -5.52 2.94 10.50
C TYR A 40 -6.14 1.77 9.72
N PHE A 41 -5.40 0.67 9.58
CA PHE A 41 -5.83 -0.52 8.86
C PHE A 41 -5.16 -1.77 9.41
N CYS A 42 -5.77 -2.92 9.16
CA CYS A 42 -5.23 -4.22 9.51
C CYS A 42 -4.37 -4.77 8.38
N TYR A 43 -3.06 -4.80 8.58
CA TYR A 43 -2.08 -5.38 7.63
C TYR A 43 -2.16 -6.92 7.48
N ASP A 44 -3.05 -7.59 8.21
CA ASP A 44 -3.28 -9.03 8.07
C ASP A 44 -4.59 -9.34 7.33
N CYS A 45 -5.63 -8.53 7.57
CA CYS A 45 -6.97 -8.73 7.01
C CYS A 45 -7.26 -7.78 5.84
N PHE A 46 -6.37 -6.84 5.56
CA PHE A 46 -6.52 -5.83 4.50
C PHE A 46 -7.82 -5.03 4.61
N VAL A 47 -8.19 -4.63 5.83
CA VAL A 47 -9.36 -3.80 6.09
C VAL A 47 -8.98 -2.52 6.81
N VAL A 48 -9.62 -1.41 6.43
CA VAL A 48 -9.54 -0.14 7.15
C VAL A 48 -10.21 -0.31 8.51
N THR A 49 -9.59 0.22 9.56
CA THR A 49 -10.08 0.10 10.94
C THR A 49 -10.51 1.43 11.55
N VAL A 50 -10.19 2.56 10.92
CA VAL A 50 -10.66 3.88 11.38
C VAL A 50 -12.17 4.03 11.17
N PRO A 51 -12.88 4.82 12.01
CA PRO A 51 -14.30 5.07 11.83
C PRO A 51 -14.66 5.68 10.47
N GLN A 52 -13.78 6.51 9.90
CA GLN A 52 -14.00 7.21 8.63
C GLN A 52 -13.52 6.40 7.42
N ALA A 53 -13.75 5.08 7.43
CA ALA A 53 -13.31 4.17 6.37
C ALA A 53 -13.87 4.56 4.99
N GLU A 54 -15.04 5.18 4.95
CA GLU A 54 -15.72 5.70 3.75
C GLU A 54 -14.95 6.83 3.05
N LYS A 55 -14.03 7.50 3.74
CA LYS A 55 -13.16 8.53 3.15
C LYS A 55 -11.95 7.93 2.43
N VAL A 56 -11.66 6.66 2.63
CA VAL A 56 -10.58 5.97 1.90
C VAL A 56 -11.08 5.66 0.49
N PRO A 57 -10.40 6.14 -0.57
CA PRO A 57 -10.87 5.92 -1.92
C PRO A 57 -10.75 4.45 -2.31
N SER A 58 -11.71 4.01 -3.13
CA SER A 58 -11.62 2.74 -3.85
C SER A 58 -11.22 3.03 -5.29
N VAL A 59 -10.20 2.35 -5.79
CA VAL A 59 -9.65 2.56 -7.13
C VAL A 59 -9.71 1.27 -7.95
N SER A 60 -10.03 1.42 -9.24
CA SER A 60 -9.82 0.37 -10.24
C SER A 60 -8.43 0.56 -10.84
N LEU A 61 -7.66 -0.51 -10.91
CA LEU A 61 -6.32 -0.48 -11.50
C LEU A 61 -6.40 -0.73 -13.01
N PRO A 62 -5.54 -0.07 -13.82
CA PRO A 62 -5.51 -0.28 -15.26
C PRO A 62 -4.89 -1.62 -15.67
N CYS A 63 -4.36 -2.38 -14.71
CA CYS A 63 -3.76 -3.69 -14.90
C CYS A 63 -4.06 -4.58 -13.69
N GLU A 64 -3.94 -5.89 -13.90
CA GLU A 64 -3.92 -6.85 -12.79
C GLU A 64 -2.64 -6.67 -11.99
N LEU A 65 -2.78 -6.47 -10.68
CA LEU A 65 -1.65 -6.31 -9.77
C LEU A 65 -1.60 -7.48 -8.78
N VAL A 66 -0.52 -8.23 -8.85
CA VAL A 66 -0.22 -9.35 -7.96
C VAL A 66 1.01 -9.01 -7.14
N ILE A 67 0.86 -8.99 -5.82
CA ILE A 67 1.93 -8.65 -4.87
C ILE A 67 2.42 -9.93 -4.20
N PHE A 68 3.73 -10.15 -4.27
CA PHE A 68 4.42 -11.22 -3.57
C PHE A 68 5.20 -10.68 -2.39
N ARG A 69 4.94 -11.23 -1.21
CA ARG A 69 5.65 -10.91 0.02
C ARG A 69 6.53 -12.09 0.44
N HIS A 70 7.74 -11.78 0.90
CA HIS A 70 8.59 -12.79 1.54
C HIS A 70 8.06 -13.13 2.96
N PRO A 71 8.04 -14.40 3.40
CA PRO A 71 7.50 -14.77 4.71
C PRO A 71 8.18 -14.05 5.89
N HIS A 72 9.46 -13.71 5.77
CA HIS A 72 10.21 -12.95 6.78
C HIS A 72 10.00 -11.42 6.73
N GLU A 73 9.31 -10.90 5.71
CA GLU A 73 8.96 -9.47 5.67
C GLU A 73 7.86 -9.17 6.69
N ALA A 74 8.12 -8.17 7.54
CA ALA A 74 7.16 -7.71 8.53
C ALA A 74 5.96 -7.01 7.84
N ARG A 75 4.77 -7.62 7.92
CA ARG A 75 3.54 -7.07 7.32
C ARG A 75 3.24 -5.63 7.75
N SER A 76 3.55 -5.26 8.99
CA SER A 76 3.32 -3.91 9.51
C SER A 76 4.21 -2.83 8.89
N LYS A 77 5.21 -3.21 8.09
CA LYS A 77 6.15 -2.31 7.40
C LYS A 77 6.00 -2.32 5.88
N SER A 78 5.16 -3.19 5.33
CA SER A 78 4.97 -3.33 3.90
C SER A 78 4.03 -2.23 3.37
N THR A 79 4.54 -1.36 2.51
CA THR A 79 3.75 -0.29 1.85
C THR A 79 2.86 -0.84 0.75
N ALA A 80 3.19 -2.01 0.20
CA ALA A 80 2.42 -2.69 -0.85
C ALA A 80 0.98 -3.02 -0.40
N ILE A 81 0.76 -3.14 0.91
CA ILE A 81 -0.56 -3.35 1.52
C ILE A 81 -1.55 -2.23 1.15
N HIS A 82 -1.07 -1.00 0.98
CA HIS A 82 -1.95 0.11 0.60
C HIS A 82 -2.66 -0.15 -0.73
N ALA A 83 -2.02 -0.81 -1.69
CA ALA A 83 -2.66 -1.17 -2.95
C ALA A 83 -3.87 -2.10 -2.72
N LYS A 84 -3.73 -3.10 -1.84
CA LYS A 84 -4.83 -4.00 -1.47
C LYS A 84 -5.93 -3.32 -0.67
N ILE A 85 -5.60 -2.31 0.14
CA ILE A 85 -6.59 -1.50 0.86
C ILE A 85 -7.40 -0.64 -0.11
N LEU A 86 -6.75 -0.06 -1.11
CA LEU A 86 -7.38 0.86 -2.08
C LEU A 86 -8.13 0.12 -3.19
N SER A 87 -7.78 -1.12 -3.50
CA SER A 87 -8.40 -1.88 -4.56
C SER A 87 -8.57 -3.36 -4.16
N PRO A 88 -9.82 -3.88 -4.14
CA PRO A 88 -10.07 -5.28 -3.81
C PRO A 88 -9.49 -6.23 -4.86
N ASP A 89 -9.27 -5.77 -6.09
CA ASP A 89 -8.79 -6.56 -7.23
C ASP A 89 -7.31 -6.94 -7.12
N VAL A 90 -6.54 -6.26 -6.27
CA VAL A 90 -5.13 -6.59 -6.02
C VAL A 90 -5.03 -7.96 -5.37
N GLN A 91 -4.18 -8.83 -5.87
CA GLN A 91 -3.89 -10.11 -5.21
C GLN A 91 -2.66 -9.97 -4.31
N PHE A 92 -2.70 -10.56 -3.11
CA PHE A 92 -1.60 -10.47 -2.16
C PHE A 92 -1.24 -11.87 -1.67
N HIS A 93 -0.07 -12.35 -2.09
CA HIS A 93 0.40 -13.71 -1.83
C HIS A 93 1.66 -13.71 -0.95
N THR A 94 1.90 -14.83 -0.28
CA THR A 94 3.10 -15.03 0.53
C THR A 94 3.91 -16.16 -0.08
N TYR A 95 5.16 -15.86 -0.46
CA TYR A 95 6.06 -16.87 -0.99
C TYR A 95 6.21 -18.07 -0.02
N PRO A 96 6.25 -19.33 -0.50
CA PRO A 96 6.31 -19.75 -1.92
C PRO A 96 4.95 -19.96 -2.59
N ASP A 97 3.83 -19.57 -1.96
CA ASP A 97 2.51 -19.69 -2.58
C ASP A 97 2.40 -18.66 -3.72
N LEU A 98 2.51 -19.16 -4.95
CA LEU A 98 2.44 -18.38 -6.18
C LEU A 98 1.19 -18.81 -6.95
N PRO A 99 0.33 -17.87 -7.38
CA PRO A 99 -0.75 -18.19 -8.29
C PRO A 99 -0.18 -18.59 -9.64
N ASP A 100 -0.98 -19.30 -10.43
CA ASP A 100 -0.66 -19.54 -11.84
C ASP A 100 -0.81 -18.22 -12.62
N LEU A 101 0.30 -17.69 -13.10
CA LEU A 101 0.34 -16.42 -13.84
C LEU A 101 0.64 -16.68 -15.32
N ASN A 102 -0.14 -16.06 -16.20
CA ASN A 102 0.17 -16.05 -17.62
C ASN A 102 1.50 -15.31 -17.86
N THR A 103 2.53 -15.99 -18.34
CA THR A 103 3.83 -15.37 -18.62
C THR A 103 3.79 -14.38 -19.77
N LYS A 104 2.83 -14.50 -20.69
CA LYS A 104 2.68 -13.55 -21.81
C LYS A 104 1.96 -12.29 -21.33
N GLY A 105 2.67 -11.16 -21.36
CA GLY A 105 2.12 -9.85 -20.98
C GLY A 105 2.17 -9.57 -19.47
N THR A 106 2.76 -10.46 -18.69
CA THR A 106 3.04 -10.23 -17.26
C THR A 106 4.46 -9.75 -17.08
N TYR A 107 4.61 -8.65 -16.36
CA TYR A 107 5.90 -8.08 -16.02
C TYR A 107 6.16 -8.26 -14.53
N VAL A 108 7.41 -8.62 -14.19
CA VAL A 108 7.85 -8.77 -12.81
C VAL A 108 8.65 -7.54 -12.42
N LEU A 109 8.10 -6.73 -11.53
CA LEU A 109 8.83 -5.64 -10.91
C LEU A 109 9.63 -6.18 -9.73
N PHE A 110 10.90 -6.51 -9.97
CA PHE A 110 11.79 -7.01 -8.94
C PHE A 110 13.19 -6.41 -9.11
N PRO A 111 13.74 -5.76 -8.06
CA PRO A 111 15.10 -5.25 -8.12
C PRO A 111 16.08 -6.42 -8.15
N SER A 112 16.79 -6.55 -9.27
CA SER A 112 17.85 -7.54 -9.45
C SER A 112 18.96 -6.95 -10.31
N GLU A 113 20.13 -7.56 -10.28
CA GLU A 113 21.29 -7.11 -11.07
C GLU A 113 20.99 -7.07 -12.59
N GLY A 114 20.12 -7.95 -13.08
CA GLY A 114 19.66 -7.98 -14.47
C GLY A 114 18.32 -7.31 -14.72
N ALA A 115 17.80 -6.51 -13.77
CA ALA A 115 16.53 -5.81 -13.96
C ALA A 115 16.66 -4.76 -15.08
N LEU A 116 15.72 -4.77 -16.02
CA LEU A 116 15.62 -3.76 -17.06
C LEU A 116 15.01 -2.47 -16.47
N SER A 117 15.50 -1.31 -16.90
CA SER A 117 14.81 -0.05 -16.63
C SER A 117 13.55 0.04 -17.49
N LEU A 118 12.53 0.76 -16.99
CA LEU A 118 11.34 1.11 -17.78
C LEU A 118 11.59 2.35 -18.66
N ASP A 119 12.83 2.84 -18.73
CA ASP A 119 13.22 3.91 -19.64
C ASP A 119 13.31 3.38 -21.08
N GLU A 120 12.16 3.28 -21.77
CA GLU A 120 11.99 3.18 -23.23
C GLU A 120 10.53 3.46 -23.64
#